data_AF-A0A8H5UPL8-F1
#
_entry.id   AF-A0A8H5UPL8-F1
#
_cell.length_a   1.000
_cell.length_b   1.000
_cell.length_c   1.000
_cell.angle_alpha   90.00
_cell.angle_beta   90.00
_cell.angle_gamma   90.00
#
_symmetry.space_group_name_H-M   'P 1'
#
loop_
_entity.id
_entity.type
_entity.pdbx_description
1 polymer ?
#
loop_
_entity_poly.entity_id
_entity_poly.type
_entity_poly.pdbx_seq_one_letter_code
_entity_poly.pdbx_strand_id
1 'polypeptide(L)'
;MITSSSTTPTFLGNGPVAFEATNKGTFMTGLPKTLASQGGQIIVAGFDPALFDTSSPSDPWQIPTINTPPFTSAPAATFTSLGSVEVTWTWIAGLDVSAQEVTLTVAGQTLPPVKVEKPSVTATFTMAQANNLFTPGARVAIQCTPITPGLWATPVNTTFHIPTTTLMSSFSLNSLPLVAPECTMTSLHVSGTSNMHVWWTTPTGSIETAQSVFTSSEMDPLQLAGASTVSNTGSCLASAYANSANQQFWWITAAGAIDGLVNTGTGWAPPGTGAGERFPFNQAGVASTVNGGSMTSVLLEGDTGMILFWVGPNGGISCCRWINGSGWQPVSEALPAGTASPSAQLTAQVIGSTAYLYFVTPEGGIVSSTWSDAGTTSSGVISQSTVAQSGSASTNATLSSALVSSQEIAVFWTTPKNGIQMFLQSRNIERPVTVAQSVLGGTGIAAYSMGASQCSIWWIGQSNDLRRSNVDFTKIVAAVTPTWPVFEEVGPGSCQQTRSLVVQTVSGTRIDVLYANTKGVLSGLAY
;
A
#
# COMPACT_ATOMS: atom_id res chain seq x y z
N MET A 1 -50.02 14.44 9.89
CA MET A 1 -51.47 14.35 10.15
C MET A 1 -51.70 13.14 11.04
N ILE A 2 -51.87 13.35 12.35
CA ILE A 2 -52.33 12.30 13.26
C ILE A 2 -53.85 12.33 13.16
N THR A 3 -54.44 11.35 12.46
CA THR A 3 -55.90 11.20 12.42
C THR A 3 -56.40 10.81 13.82
N SER A 4 -57.49 11.42 14.23
CA SER A 4 -58.20 11.13 15.48
C SER A 4 -58.44 9.62 15.66
N SER A 5 -58.31 9.14 16.91
CA SER A 5 -58.61 7.77 17.32
C SER A 5 -59.96 7.31 16.77
N SER A 6 -59.97 6.14 16.12
CA SER A 6 -61.20 5.45 15.71
C SER A 6 -62.15 5.32 16.90
N THR A 7 -63.36 5.87 16.79
CA THR A 7 -64.43 5.71 17.79
C THR A 7 -65.04 4.31 17.79
N THR A 8 -64.63 3.46 16.86
CA THR A 8 -65.10 2.07 16.73
C THR A 8 -63.97 1.14 17.17
N PRO A 9 -64.07 0.46 18.32
CA PRO A 9 -63.06 -0.50 18.74
C PRO A 9 -63.01 -1.67 17.75
N THR A 10 -61.81 -2.01 17.29
CA THR A 10 -61.60 -3.24 16.52
C THR A 10 -61.42 -4.37 17.54
N PHE A 11 -62.39 -5.28 17.62
CA PHE A 11 -62.34 -6.39 18.56
C PHE A 11 -61.26 -7.40 18.14
N LEU A 12 -60.28 -7.64 19.03
CA LEU A 12 -59.24 -8.66 18.86
C LEU A 12 -59.47 -9.81 19.85
N GLY A 13 -59.84 -10.99 19.33
CA GLY A 13 -59.76 -12.28 20.01
C GLY A 13 -61.02 -12.73 20.79
N ASN A 14 -61.59 -13.87 20.40
CA ASN A 14 -62.56 -14.67 21.19
C ASN A 14 -61.88 -15.93 21.76
N GLY A 15 -60.71 -15.77 22.39
CA GLY A 15 -59.98 -16.89 23.00
C GLY A 15 -60.39 -17.12 24.46
N PRO A 16 -60.54 -18.37 24.93
CA PRO A 16 -60.82 -18.65 26.34
C PRO A 16 -59.64 -18.20 27.23
N VAL A 17 -59.96 -17.52 28.33
CA VAL A 17 -58.97 -17.08 29.33
C VAL A 17 -58.70 -18.23 30.30
N ALA A 18 -57.44 -18.63 30.43
CA ALA A 18 -57.03 -19.59 31.46
C ALA A 18 -56.63 -18.84 32.73
N PHE A 19 -57.35 -19.08 33.82
CA PHE A 19 -57.00 -18.59 35.15
C PHE A 19 -56.37 -19.73 35.95
N GLU A 20 -55.21 -19.50 36.56
CA GLU A 20 -54.75 -20.37 37.64
C GLU A 20 -55.39 -19.94 38.95
N ALA A 21 -55.45 -20.86 39.93
CA ALA A 21 -56.25 -20.81 41.15
C ALA A 21 -55.98 -19.63 42.14
N THR A 22 -55.23 -18.59 41.73
CA THR A 22 -54.81 -17.46 42.54
C THR A 22 -55.26 -16.09 42.00
N ASN A 23 -56.36 -16.02 41.23
CA ASN A 23 -56.91 -14.77 40.66
C ASN A 23 -55.94 -13.99 39.75
N LYS A 24 -54.93 -14.67 39.19
CA LYS A 24 -54.03 -14.12 38.18
C LYS A 24 -54.20 -14.92 36.89
N GLY A 25 -54.46 -14.23 35.78
CA GLY A 25 -54.56 -14.83 34.45
C GLY A 25 -53.68 -14.07 33.46
N THR A 26 -53.17 -14.77 32.45
CA THR A 26 -52.35 -14.17 31.38
C THR A 26 -53.15 -14.16 30.09
N PHE A 27 -53.41 -12.98 29.54
CA PHE A 27 -54.00 -12.83 28.21
C PHE A 27 -52.90 -12.92 27.15
N MET A 28 -52.96 -13.92 26.28
CA MET A 28 -52.12 -13.99 25.08
C MET A 28 -52.98 -13.72 23.85
N THR A 29 -52.75 -12.59 23.19
CA THR A 29 -53.38 -12.27 21.89
C THR A 29 -52.30 -12.16 20.82
N GLY A 30 -52.54 -12.82 19.68
CA GLY A 30 -51.68 -12.67 18.51
C GLY A 30 -52.03 -11.36 17.79
N LEU A 31 -51.18 -10.35 17.89
CA LEU A 31 -51.33 -9.13 17.09
C LEU A 31 -50.86 -9.39 15.65
N PRO A 32 -51.70 -9.18 14.62
CA PRO A 32 -51.25 -9.20 13.24
C PRO A 32 -50.14 -8.17 13.02
N LYS A 33 -49.04 -8.58 12.39
CA LYS A 33 -47.84 -7.75 12.16
C LYS A 33 -48.12 -6.41 11.46
N THR A 34 -49.16 -6.34 10.64
CA THR A 34 -49.63 -5.12 9.95
C THR A 34 -50.28 -4.09 10.88
N LEU A 35 -50.79 -4.50 12.04
CA LEU A 35 -51.39 -3.62 13.04
C LEU A 35 -50.39 -3.16 14.11
N ALA A 36 -49.44 -4.04 14.48
CA ALA A 36 -48.36 -3.70 15.41
C ALA A 36 -47.44 -2.58 14.91
N SER A 37 -47.36 -2.41 13.58
CA SER A 37 -46.49 -1.45 12.90
C SER A 37 -47.03 -0.02 12.81
N GLN A 38 -48.30 0.20 13.15
CA GLN A 38 -48.95 1.50 13.00
C GLN A 38 -48.87 2.40 14.24
N GLY A 39 -48.34 1.88 15.35
CA GLY A 39 -48.38 2.55 16.65
C GLY A 39 -49.82 2.59 17.18
N GLY A 40 -50.11 1.81 18.22
CA GLY A 40 -51.45 1.70 18.78
C GLY A 40 -51.42 1.59 20.29
N GLN A 41 -52.49 2.07 20.93
CA GLN A 41 -52.77 1.79 22.34
C GLN A 41 -53.69 0.57 22.41
N ILE A 42 -53.38 -0.40 23.28
CA ILE A 42 -54.33 -1.45 23.64
C ILE A 42 -55.22 -0.87 24.73
N ILE A 43 -56.49 -0.61 24.39
CA ILE A 43 -57.51 -0.24 25.36
C ILE A 43 -58.27 -1.52 25.71
N VAL A 44 -58.15 -1.95 26.97
CA VAL A 44 -58.95 -3.07 27.49
C VAL A 44 -60.33 -2.52 27.85
N ALA A 45 -61.32 -2.74 26.98
CA ALA A 45 -62.69 -2.32 27.22
C ALA A 45 -63.43 -3.37 28.05
N GLY A 46 -63.54 -3.11 29.36
CA GLY A 46 -64.53 -3.72 30.26
C GLY A 46 -64.28 -5.16 30.68
N PHE A 47 -64.02 -5.36 31.97
CA PHE A 47 -64.32 -6.63 32.65
C PHE A 47 -65.74 -6.55 33.22
N ASP A 48 -66.46 -7.67 33.28
CA ASP A 48 -67.76 -7.75 33.95
C ASP A 48 -67.59 -7.34 35.44
N PRO A 49 -68.20 -6.24 35.89
CA PRO A 49 -68.05 -5.74 37.25
C PRO A 49 -68.63 -6.68 38.32
N ALA A 50 -69.41 -7.70 37.94
CA ALA A 50 -69.88 -8.73 38.87
C ALA A 50 -68.78 -9.73 39.28
N LEU A 51 -67.65 -9.78 38.58
CA LEU A 51 -66.59 -10.79 38.77
C LEU A 51 -65.23 -10.21 39.19
N PHE A 52 -65.01 -8.89 39.09
CA PHE A 52 -63.71 -8.25 39.38
C PHE A 52 -63.85 -6.85 40.02
N ASP A 53 -62.85 -6.46 40.83
CA ASP A 53 -62.81 -5.18 41.56
C ASP A 53 -62.79 -3.96 40.61
N THR A 54 -63.48 -2.89 41.02
CA THR A 54 -63.97 -1.76 40.20
C THR A 54 -62.99 -0.60 40.05
N SER A 55 -61.70 -0.80 40.36
CA SER A 55 -60.72 0.23 40.03
C SER A 55 -60.58 0.35 38.51
N SER A 56 -60.87 1.54 37.96
CA SER A 56 -60.59 1.83 36.55
C SER A 56 -59.10 1.52 36.27
N PRO A 57 -58.77 0.75 35.22
CA PRO A 57 -57.37 0.50 34.89
C PRO A 57 -56.72 1.85 34.59
N SER A 58 -55.79 2.25 35.44
CA SER A 58 -55.02 3.49 35.31
C SER A 58 -53.80 3.23 34.42
N ASP A 59 -53.99 2.79 33.18
CA ASP A 59 -52.90 2.88 32.20
C ASP A 59 -53.33 2.48 30.78
N PRO A 60 -53.08 3.31 29.75
CA PRO A 60 -52.84 2.79 28.42
C PRO A 60 -51.47 2.12 28.37
N TRP A 61 -51.43 0.80 28.16
CA TRP A 61 -50.18 0.08 27.87
C TRP A 61 -49.58 0.62 26.58
N GLN A 62 -48.50 1.41 26.70
CA GLN A 62 -47.67 1.77 25.56
C GLN A 62 -46.95 0.50 25.08
N ILE A 63 -47.02 0.21 23.78
CA ILE A 63 -46.15 -0.80 23.19
C ILE A 63 -44.71 -0.31 23.45
N PRO A 64 -43.87 -1.07 24.17
CA PRO A 64 -42.52 -0.62 24.45
C PRO A 64 -41.81 -0.39 23.12
N THR A 65 -41.25 0.81 22.95
CA THR A 65 -40.31 1.08 21.88
C THR A 65 -39.24 0.00 21.94
N ILE A 66 -39.12 -0.80 20.89
CA ILE A 66 -38.05 -1.81 20.81
C ILE A 66 -36.75 -1.02 20.60
N ASN A 67 -36.13 -0.61 21.72
CA ASN A 67 -34.87 0.13 21.77
C ASN A 67 -33.66 -0.78 21.51
N THR A 68 -33.87 -2.05 21.15
CA THR A 68 -32.77 -2.94 20.83
C THR A 68 -32.16 -2.51 19.49
N PRO A 69 -30.85 -2.18 19.46
CA PRO A 69 -30.15 -1.89 18.22
C PRO A 69 -30.30 -3.08 17.24
N PRO A 70 -30.33 -2.86 15.93
CA PRO A 70 -30.43 -3.95 14.94
C PRO A 70 -29.12 -4.76 14.76
N PHE A 71 -28.13 -4.58 15.66
CA PHE A 71 -26.81 -5.23 15.58
C PHE A 71 -26.49 -6.07 16.82
N THR A 72 -25.79 -7.19 16.61
CA THR A 72 -25.11 -7.95 17.66
C THR A 72 -23.73 -7.38 18.02
N SER A 73 -23.19 -6.48 17.20
CA SER A 73 -21.88 -5.83 17.35
C SER A 73 -21.87 -4.43 16.72
N ALA A 74 -21.01 -3.52 17.19
CA ALA A 74 -20.85 -2.23 16.55
C ALA A 74 -20.24 -2.40 15.13
N PRO A 75 -20.65 -1.59 14.13
CA PRO A 75 -20.03 -1.62 12.80
C PRO A 75 -18.51 -1.40 12.90
N ALA A 76 -17.74 -2.21 12.20
CA ALA A 76 -16.29 -2.09 12.09
C ALA A 76 -15.92 -1.46 10.75
N ALA A 77 -14.92 -0.57 10.74
CA ALA A 77 -14.42 0.07 9.52
C ALA A 77 -12.98 -0.36 9.25
N THR A 78 -12.67 -0.66 7.99
CA THR A 78 -11.33 -1.02 7.51
C THR A 78 -11.00 -0.25 6.24
N PHE A 79 -9.70 -0.11 5.95
CA PHE A 79 -9.22 0.50 4.72
C PHE A 79 -8.90 -0.56 3.68
N THR A 80 -9.32 -0.29 2.45
CA THR A 80 -8.97 -1.11 1.28
C THR A 80 -7.68 -0.60 0.64
N SER A 81 -7.07 -1.39 -0.24
CA SER A 81 -5.90 -0.94 -1.03
C SER A 81 -6.20 0.19 -2.02
N LEU A 82 -7.48 0.53 -2.22
CA LEU A 82 -7.93 1.71 -2.96
C LEU A 82 -7.95 3.00 -2.11
N GLY A 83 -7.72 2.88 -0.79
CA GLY A 83 -7.93 3.94 0.20
C GLY A 83 -9.40 4.16 0.57
N SER A 84 -10.31 3.36 -0.02
CA SER A 84 -11.72 3.39 0.32
C SER A 84 -11.96 2.78 1.70
N VAL A 85 -12.96 3.29 2.41
CA VAL A 85 -13.42 2.74 3.70
C VAL A 85 -14.46 1.66 3.43
N GLU A 86 -14.21 0.48 3.97
CA GLU A 86 -15.16 -0.62 4.02
C GLU A 86 -15.74 -0.73 5.43
N VAL A 87 -17.05 -0.64 5.54
CA VAL A 87 -17.79 -0.80 6.80
C VAL A 87 -18.44 -2.18 6.79
N THR A 88 -18.19 -2.97 7.83
CA THR A 88 -18.72 -4.33 8.01
C THR A 88 -19.49 -4.46 9.32
N TRP A 89 -20.53 -5.29 9.33
CA TRP A 89 -21.35 -5.56 10.51
C TRP A 89 -21.98 -6.96 10.46
N THR A 90 -22.70 -7.36 11.50
CA THR A 90 -23.49 -8.60 11.50
C THR A 90 -24.97 -8.29 11.71
N TRP A 91 -25.82 -8.91 10.90
CA TRP A 91 -27.27 -8.86 11.07
C TRP A 91 -27.69 -9.60 12.36
N ILE A 92 -28.62 -9.03 13.13
CA ILE A 92 -29.30 -9.80 14.19
C ILE A 92 -30.19 -10.87 13.55
N ALA A 93 -30.05 -12.11 14.04
CA ALA A 93 -30.94 -13.20 13.69
C ALA A 93 -32.37 -12.91 14.19
N GLY A 94 -33.37 -12.99 13.31
CA GLY A 94 -34.79 -12.82 13.66
C GLY A 94 -35.37 -11.42 13.46
N LEU A 95 -34.58 -10.42 13.05
CA LEU A 95 -35.13 -9.12 12.63
C LEU A 95 -35.60 -9.16 11.16
N ASP A 96 -36.83 -8.69 10.94
CA ASP A 96 -37.45 -8.54 9.62
C ASP A 96 -36.96 -7.28 8.88
N VAL A 97 -35.65 -7.04 8.82
CA VAL A 97 -35.07 -5.93 8.05
C VAL A 97 -34.62 -6.47 6.70
N SER A 98 -35.14 -5.89 5.60
CA SER A 98 -34.78 -6.29 4.22
C SER A 98 -33.54 -5.56 3.70
N ALA A 99 -33.30 -4.34 4.15
CA ALA A 99 -32.16 -3.53 3.74
C ALA A 99 -31.77 -2.51 4.82
N GLN A 100 -30.57 -1.95 4.70
CA GLN A 100 -30.08 -0.85 5.52
C GLN A 100 -29.53 0.27 4.66
N GLU A 101 -29.63 1.48 5.19
CA GLU A 101 -28.97 2.66 4.67
C GLU A 101 -27.78 2.98 5.57
N VAL A 102 -26.57 2.91 5.03
CA VAL A 102 -25.34 3.27 5.74
C VAL A 102 -24.92 4.64 5.27
N THR A 103 -24.77 5.57 6.20
CA THR A 103 -24.30 6.93 5.95
C THR A 103 -22.96 7.11 6.64
N LEU A 104 -22.01 7.72 5.93
CA LEU A 104 -20.69 8.04 6.47
C LEU A 104 -20.50 9.56 6.45
N THR A 105 -20.01 10.11 7.56
CA THR A 105 -19.64 11.53 7.66
C THR A 105 -18.17 11.65 8.05
N VAL A 106 -17.40 12.37 7.26
CA VAL A 106 -15.97 12.63 7.48
C VAL A 106 -15.69 14.12 7.30
N ALA A 107 -14.91 14.71 8.20
CA ALA A 107 -14.56 16.14 8.16
C ALA A 107 -15.77 17.10 8.00
N GLY A 108 -16.94 16.73 8.55
CA GLY A 108 -18.19 17.50 8.42
C GLY A 108 -18.95 17.31 7.11
N GLN A 109 -18.42 16.52 6.16
CA GLN A 109 -19.10 16.16 4.92
C GLN A 109 -19.79 14.79 5.08
N THR A 110 -21.10 14.77 4.87
CA THR A 110 -21.90 13.54 4.81
C THR A 110 -21.91 13.01 3.37
N LEU A 111 -21.46 11.77 3.20
CA LEU A 111 -21.39 11.12 1.89
C LEU A 111 -22.77 10.58 1.49
N PRO A 112 -23.00 10.39 0.17
CA PRO A 112 -24.22 9.72 -0.29
C PRO A 112 -24.41 8.37 0.42
N PRO A 113 -25.62 8.11 0.94
CA PRO A 113 -25.89 6.88 1.65
C PRO A 113 -25.76 5.65 0.75
N VAL A 114 -25.26 4.56 1.30
CA VAL A 114 -25.14 3.25 0.63
C VAL A 114 -26.23 2.34 1.13
N LYS A 115 -27.11 1.90 0.21
CA LYS A 115 -28.12 0.89 0.51
C LYS A 115 -27.50 -0.51 0.44
N VAL A 116 -27.66 -1.29 1.51
CA VAL A 116 -27.18 -2.68 1.58
C VAL A 116 -28.35 -3.61 1.87
N GLU A 117 -28.58 -4.54 0.94
CA GLU A 117 -29.67 -5.52 1.03
C GLU A 117 -29.17 -6.84 1.65
N LYS A 118 -30.01 -7.49 2.45
CA LYS A 118 -29.70 -8.79 3.05
C LYS A 118 -29.47 -9.84 1.94
N PRO A 119 -28.45 -10.73 2.03
CA PRO A 119 -27.61 -11.02 3.18
C PRO A 119 -26.29 -10.24 3.27
N SER A 120 -26.05 -9.25 2.40
CA SER A 120 -24.80 -8.49 2.40
C SER A 120 -24.58 -7.76 3.72
N VAL A 121 -23.32 -7.69 4.13
CA VAL A 121 -22.89 -7.16 5.44
C VAL A 121 -21.83 -6.08 5.31
N THR A 122 -21.65 -5.54 4.10
CA THR A 122 -20.56 -4.64 3.76
C THR A 122 -21.09 -3.44 3.00
N ALA A 123 -20.66 -2.24 3.40
CA ALA A 123 -20.84 -1.01 2.66
C ALA A 123 -19.46 -0.40 2.36
N THR A 124 -19.22 0.00 1.10
CA THR A 124 -17.95 0.59 0.69
C THR A 124 -18.17 2.05 0.34
N PHE A 125 -17.39 2.94 0.95
CA PHE A 125 -17.33 4.36 0.63
C PHE A 125 -16.00 4.66 -0.03
N THR A 126 -16.03 5.15 -1.27
CA THR A 126 -14.82 5.34 -2.06
C THR A 126 -14.11 6.65 -1.73
N MET A 127 -12.79 6.68 -1.95
CA MET A 127 -12.01 7.92 -1.89
C MET A 127 -12.60 9.06 -2.72
N ALA A 128 -13.07 8.73 -3.93
CA ALA A 128 -13.70 9.69 -4.84
C ALA A 128 -15.02 10.23 -4.29
N GLN A 129 -15.88 9.36 -3.71
CA GLN A 129 -17.11 9.81 -3.05
C GLN A 129 -16.80 10.73 -1.87
N ALA A 130 -15.73 10.44 -1.14
CA ALA A 130 -15.26 11.23 -0.02
C ALA A 130 -14.49 12.50 -0.41
N ASN A 131 -14.33 12.79 -1.71
CA ASN A 131 -13.52 13.91 -2.20
C ASN A 131 -12.12 13.96 -1.54
N ASN A 132 -11.49 12.79 -1.39
CA ASN A 132 -10.17 12.62 -0.77
C ASN A 132 -10.08 13.06 0.71
N LEU A 133 -11.20 13.05 1.45
CA LEU A 133 -11.23 13.41 2.87
C LEU A 133 -10.87 12.28 3.82
N PHE A 134 -10.62 11.06 3.32
CA PHE A 134 -10.05 10.00 4.15
C PHE A 134 -8.56 10.29 4.35
N THR A 135 -8.27 11.07 5.39
CA THR A 135 -6.92 11.45 5.78
C THR A 135 -6.54 10.81 7.11
N PRO A 136 -5.26 10.47 7.34
CA PRO A 136 -4.81 9.90 8.61
C PRO A 136 -5.26 10.76 9.79
N GLY A 137 -5.91 10.15 10.79
CA GLY A 137 -6.35 10.81 12.01
C GLY A 137 -7.73 11.45 11.92
N ALA A 138 -8.33 11.50 10.72
CA ALA A 138 -9.68 12.02 10.59
C ALA A 138 -10.67 11.15 11.39
N ARG A 139 -11.57 11.84 12.09
CA ARG A 139 -12.71 11.19 12.72
C ARG A 139 -13.80 10.96 11.68
N VAL A 140 -14.28 9.74 11.63
CA VAL A 140 -15.36 9.33 10.75
C VAL A 140 -16.53 8.83 11.59
N ALA A 141 -17.71 9.38 11.34
CA ALA A 141 -18.95 8.93 11.94
C ALA A 141 -19.72 8.06 10.94
N ILE A 142 -20.14 6.88 11.40
CA ILE A 142 -20.98 5.95 10.64
C ILE A 142 -22.34 5.93 11.32
N GLN A 143 -23.37 6.11 10.52
CA GLN A 143 -24.76 5.95 10.92
C GLN A 143 -25.39 4.84 10.08
N CYS A 144 -25.91 3.81 10.73
CA CYS A 144 -26.66 2.75 10.07
C CYS A 144 -28.14 2.88 10.42
N THR A 145 -28.97 3.06 9.39
CA THR A 145 -30.41 3.26 9.50
C THR A 145 -31.15 2.09 8.85
N PRO A 146 -32.01 1.36 9.57
CA PRO A 146 -32.80 0.27 9.00
C PRO A 146 -33.84 0.76 7.99
N ILE A 147 -33.99 0.02 6.90
CA ILE A 147 -35.03 0.25 5.89
C ILE A 147 -36.08 -0.87 6.03
N THR A 148 -37.15 -0.62 6.79
CA THR A 148 -38.35 -1.47 6.73
C THR A 148 -39.66 -0.70 7.00
N PRO A 149 -40.79 -1.14 6.41
CA PRO A 149 -42.10 -0.63 6.78
C PRO A 149 -42.47 -1.10 8.20
N GLY A 150 -42.52 -0.17 9.14
CA GLY A 150 -43.36 -0.33 10.32
C GLY A 150 -42.73 -0.71 11.66
N LEU A 151 -41.41 -0.66 11.84
CA LEU A 151 -40.83 -0.75 13.20
C LEU A 151 -39.64 0.20 13.34
N TRP A 152 -39.75 1.09 14.32
CA TRP A 152 -38.80 2.15 14.65
C TRP A 152 -37.54 1.55 15.27
N ALA A 153 -36.63 1.04 14.46
CA ALA A 153 -35.29 0.72 14.94
C ALA A 153 -34.48 2.03 14.98
N THR A 154 -33.98 2.39 16.16
CA THR A 154 -33.13 3.57 16.34
C THR A 154 -31.86 3.43 15.50
N PRO A 155 -31.45 4.48 14.74
CA PRO A 155 -30.18 4.46 14.04
C PRO A 155 -29.03 4.18 15.01
N VAL A 156 -28.05 3.42 14.54
CA VAL A 156 -26.84 3.16 15.32
C VAL A 156 -25.72 4.00 14.80
N ASN A 157 -25.13 4.75 15.71
CA ASN A 157 -24.01 5.62 15.44
C ASN A 157 -22.76 4.98 16.03
N THR A 158 -21.73 4.81 15.21
CA THR A 158 -20.38 4.48 15.66
C THR A 158 -19.42 5.50 15.09
N THR A 159 -18.31 5.72 15.78
CA THR A 159 -17.24 6.57 15.26
C THR A 159 -15.94 5.80 15.25
N PHE A 160 -15.21 5.93 14.17
CA PHE A 160 -13.86 5.41 14.03
C PHE A 160 -12.91 6.55 13.72
N HIS A 161 -11.63 6.34 14.03
CA HIS A 161 -10.56 7.22 13.59
C HIS A 161 -9.78 6.50 12.51
N ILE A 162 -9.47 7.23 11.44
CA ILE A 162 -8.50 6.74 10.46
C ILE A 162 -7.17 6.56 11.19
N PRO A 163 -6.55 5.37 11.16
CA PRO A 163 -5.32 5.11 11.90
C PRO A 163 -4.25 6.17 11.60
N THR A 164 -3.54 6.59 12.64
CA THR A 164 -2.29 7.36 12.53
C THR A 164 -1.23 6.64 13.32
N THR A 165 -0.04 6.51 12.77
CA THR A 165 1.10 6.04 13.55
C THR A 165 1.75 7.21 14.28
N THR A 166 2.04 7.04 15.57
CA THR A 166 2.96 7.93 16.31
C THR A 166 4.41 7.51 16.14
N LEU A 167 4.66 6.37 15.49
CA LEU A 167 6.01 5.83 15.26
C LEU A 167 6.71 6.51 14.08
N MET A 168 5.98 7.26 13.24
CA MET A 168 6.56 7.95 12.10
C MET A 168 6.64 9.45 12.27
N SER A 169 7.76 10.02 11.84
CA SER A 169 7.94 11.47 11.73
C SER A 169 8.17 11.85 10.28
N SER A 170 7.37 12.80 9.78
CA SER A 170 7.53 13.33 8.43
C SER A 170 8.61 14.41 8.41
N PHE A 171 9.31 14.49 7.29
CA PHE A 171 10.30 15.51 7.02
C PHE A 171 10.25 15.91 5.54
N SER A 172 10.74 17.10 5.23
CA SER A 172 10.81 17.62 3.87
C SER A 172 11.99 18.58 3.76
N LEU A 173 12.61 18.66 2.58
CA LEU A 173 13.56 19.75 2.31
C LEU A 173 12.80 21.10 2.36
N ASN A 174 13.39 22.11 3.01
CA ASN A 174 12.73 23.40 3.22
C ASN A 174 12.51 24.18 1.91
N SER A 175 13.32 23.96 0.88
CA SER A 175 13.14 24.49 -0.48
C SER A 175 14.00 23.70 -1.49
N LEU A 176 14.08 24.18 -2.75
CA LEU A 176 14.81 23.60 -3.90
C LEU A 176 16.11 22.88 -3.52
N PRO A 177 16.48 21.80 -4.24
CA PRO A 177 16.09 21.46 -5.60
C PRO A 177 14.96 20.42 -5.72
N LEU A 178 14.20 20.52 -6.82
CA LEU A 178 13.09 19.60 -7.11
C LEU A 178 13.58 18.24 -7.59
N VAL A 179 12.78 17.20 -7.33
CA VAL A 179 12.90 15.87 -7.89
C VAL A 179 12.23 15.85 -9.26
N ALA A 180 12.93 15.34 -10.27
CA ALA A 180 12.37 15.12 -11.60
C ALA A 180 11.37 13.93 -11.59
N PRO A 181 10.16 14.08 -12.16
CA PRO A 181 9.11 13.06 -12.11
C PRO A 181 9.52 11.72 -12.73
N GLU A 182 10.25 11.78 -13.84
CA GLU A 182 10.65 10.63 -14.63
C GLU A 182 12.00 10.06 -14.22
N CYS A 183 12.57 10.49 -13.09
CA CYS A 183 13.87 10.00 -12.65
C CYS A 183 13.76 9.09 -11.45
N THR A 184 14.71 8.17 -11.33
CA THR A 184 14.86 7.38 -10.10
C THR A 184 15.68 8.15 -9.07
N MET A 185 15.36 7.96 -7.80
CA MET A 185 16.17 8.30 -6.65
C MET A 185 16.90 7.04 -6.18
N THR A 186 17.98 7.21 -5.44
CA THR A 186 18.64 6.11 -4.74
C THR A 186 19.20 6.59 -3.42
N SER A 187 19.49 5.67 -2.53
CA SER A 187 20.00 5.97 -1.20
C SER A 187 20.99 4.91 -0.75
N LEU A 188 21.88 5.32 0.15
CA LEU A 188 22.82 4.42 0.77
C LEU A 188 23.00 4.82 2.23
N HIS A 189 22.78 3.87 3.14
CA HIS A 189 23.15 4.03 4.55
C HIS A 189 24.64 4.34 4.69
N VAL A 190 25.03 5.14 5.69
CA VAL A 190 26.43 5.43 6.01
C VAL A 190 26.88 4.52 7.15
N SER A 191 27.76 3.56 6.84
CA SER A 191 28.26 2.53 7.75
C SER A 191 28.74 3.13 9.08
N GLY A 192 28.33 2.50 10.20
CA GLY A 192 28.68 2.94 11.55
C GLY A 192 27.94 4.20 12.05
N THR A 193 26.98 4.75 11.28
CA THR A 193 26.21 5.92 11.69
C THR A 193 24.69 5.68 11.57
N SER A 194 23.87 6.63 12.04
CA SER A 194 22.43 6.68 11.75
C SER A 194 22.11 7.65 10.61
N ASN A 195 23.06 7.84 9.69
CA ASN A 195 22.90 8.70 8.53
C ASN A 195 22.72 7.86 7.26
N MET A 196 22.19 8.51 6.23
CA MET A 196 22.18 8.01 4.87
C MET A 196 22.57 9.14 3.92
N HIS A 197 23.07 8.75 2.76
CA HIS A 197 23.10 9.57 1.58
C HIS A 197 21.84 9.32 0.75
N VAL A 198 21.29 10.40 0.21
CA VAL A 198 20.22 10.34 -0.79
C VAL A 198 20.68 11.09 -2.02
N TRP A 199 20.38 10.54 -3.19
CA TRP A 199 20.62 11.18 -4.48
C TRP A 199 19.35 11.22 -5.29
N TRP A 200 19.13 12.36 -5.91
CA TRP A 200 18.05 12.57 -6.86
C TRP A 200 18.53 13.45 -8.00
N THR A 201 17.72 13.49 -9.04
CA THR A 201 17.99 14.36 -10.18
C THR A 201 16.93 15.44 -10.26
N THR A 202 17.30 16.56 -10.84
CA THR A 202 16.43 17.72 -11.00
C THR A 202 15.84 17.81 -12.40
N PRO A 203 14.76 18.57 -12.60
CA PRO A 203 14.23 18.85 -13.94
C PRO A 203 15.24 19.53 -14.89
N THR A 204 16.32 20.13 -14.37
CA THR A 204 17.40 20.73 -15.17
C THR A 204 18.48 19.71 -15.58
N GLY A 205 18.32 18.44 -15.19
CA GLY A 205 19.32 17.40 -15.43
C GLY A 205 20.54 17.49 -14.52
N SER A 206 20.42 18.18 -13.37
CA SER A 206 21.45 18.15 -12.31
C SER A 206 21.28 16.93 -11.42
N ILE A 207 22.35 16.57 -10.72
CA ILE A 207 22.31 15.55 -9.66
C ILE A 207 22.61 16.23 -8.34
N GLU A 208 21.72 16.00 -7.38
CA GLU A 208 21.74 16.64 -6.06
C GLU A 208 21.87 15.55 -5.00
N THR A 209 22.50 15.89 -3.88
CA THR A 209 22.68 14.97 -2.76
C THR A 209 22.40 15.64 -1.43
N ALA A 210 21.90 14.86 -0.48
CA ALA A 210 21.81 15.25 0.91
C ALA A 210 22.37 14.12 1.79
N GLN A 211 23.08 14.51 2.85
CA GLN A 211 23.58 13.61 3.88
C GLN A 211 22.92 13.98 5.20
N SER A 212 22.50 12.97 5.97
CA SER A 212 21.80 13.12 7.25
C SER A 212 20.45 13.83 7.11
N VAL A 213 19.40 13.03 6.96
CA VAL A 213 18.08 13.54 6.60
C VAL A 213 17.26 13.96 7.84
N PHE A 214 17.85 13.98 9.05
CA PHE A 214 17.05 13.89 10.30
C PHE A 214 17.46 14.71 11.52
N THR A 215 18.56 15.47 11.51
CA THR A 215 19.01 16.12 12.75
C THR A 215 19.09 17.65 12.70
N SER A 216 18.84 18.29 11.55
CA SER A 216 18.84 19.75 11.47
C SER A 216 17.66 20.30 10.68
N SER A 217 17.15 21.43 11.16
CA SER A 217 16.23 22.33 10.46
C SER A 217 16.80 22.94 9.18
N GLU A 218 17.97 22.49 8.73
CA GLU A 218 18.64 22.88 7.49
C GLU A 218 19.20 21.60 6.86
N MET A 219 18.44 21.04 5.91
CA MET A 219 19.01 20.18 4.88
C MET A 219 19.52 21.11 3.79
N ASP A 220 20.83 21.23 3.64
CA ASP A 220 21.44 21.94 2.51
C ASP A 220 21.81 20.91 1.44
N PRO A 221 20.96 20.73 0.42
CA PRO A 221 21.30 19.89 -0.72
C PRO A 221 22.55 20.43 -1.39
N LEU A 222 23.47 19.53 -1.71
CA LEU A 222 24.67 19.84 -2.46
C LEU A 222 24.50 19.37 -3.90
N GLN A 223 24.79 20.25 -4.85
CA GLN A 223 24.89 19.87 -6.24
C GLN A 223 26.14 19.01 -6.43
N LEU A 224 25.91 17.74 -6.72
CA LEU A 224 26.96 16.75 -6.97
C LEU A 224 27.42 16.78 -8.43
N ALA A 225 26.47 17.00 -9.36
CA ALA A 225 26.75 17.21 -10.78
C ALA A 225 25.86 18.31 -11.35
N GLY A 226 26.43 19.13 -12.24
CA GLY A 226 25.79 20.31 -12.82
C GLY A 226 24.62 20.00 -13.76
N ALA A 227 23.98 21.06 -14.27
CA ALA A 227 22.86 20.93 -15.18
C ALA A 227 23.25 20.18 -16.48
N SER A 228 22.28 19.48 -17.08
CA SER A 228 22.46 18.65 -18.27
C SER A 228 23.42 17.46 -18.12
N THR A 229 23.83 17.08 -16.90
CA THR A 229 24.56 15.82 -16.66
C THR A 229 23.71 14.61 -17.02
N VAL A 230 22.42 14.65 -16.67
CA VAL A 230 21.44 13.62 -17.02
C VAL A 230 20.32 14.19 -17.89
N SER A 231 19.54 13.31 -18.53
CA SER A 231 18.40 13.77 -19.32
C SER A 231 17.35 14.46 -18.44
N ASN A 232 16.80 15.57 -18.91
CA ASN A 232 15.66 16.25 -18.30
C ASN A 232 14.36 15.43 -18.41
N THR A 233 14.34 14.38 -19.23
CA THR A 233 13.20 13.48 -19.40
C THR A 233 13.28 12.23 -18.52
N GLY A 234 14.31 12.06 -17.71
CA GLY A 234 14.49 10.84 -16.92
C GLY A 234 15.94 10.37 -16.82
N SER A 235 16.33 9.83 -15.67
CA SER A 235 17.58 9.12 -15.45
C SER A 235 17.38 8.00 -14.44
N CYS A 236 18.13 6.92 -14.60
CA CYS A 236 18.24 5.88 -13.59
C CYS A 236 19.48 6.11 -12.74
N LEU A 237 19.29 6.09 -11.44
CA LEU A 237 20.29 6.15 -10.38
C LEU A 237 20.39 4.80 -9.68
N ALA A 238 21.60 4.37 -9.36
CA ALA A 238 21.87 3.23 -8.50
C ALA A 238 22.99 3.55 -7.52
N SER A 239 22.96 2.94 -6.34
CA SER A 239 24.05 3.02 -5.37
C SER A 239 24.27 1.68 -4.69
N ALA A 240 25.52 1.40 -4.34
CA ALA A 240 25.86 0.22 -3.59
C ALA A 240 27.17 0.41 -2.84
N TYR A 241 27.37 -0.45 -1.85
CA TYR A 241 28.69 -0.74 -1.33
C TYR A 241 29.41 -1.67 -2.32
N ALA A 242 30.68 -1.38 -2.59
CA ALA A 242 31.57 -2.28 -3.31
C ALA A 242 32.27 -3.27 -2.37
N ASN A 243 32.37 -2.88 -1.10
CA ASN A 243 32.78 -3.63 0.08
C ASN A 243 32.30 -2.83 1.31
N SER A 244 32.58 -3.30 2.53
CA SER A 244 32.16 -2.63 3.78
C SER A 244 32.56 -1.15 3.96
N ALA A 245 33.52 -0.63 3.19
CA ALA A 245 34.01 0.75 3.30
C ALA A 245 33.75 1.61 2.05
N ASN A 246 33.70 1.00 0.86
CA ASN A 246 33.67 1.73 -0.41
C ASN A 246 32.24 1.91 -0.89
N GLN A 247 31.78 3.16 -0.91
CA GLN A 247 30.48 3.52 -1.44
C GLN A 247 30.61 3.90 -2.92
N GLN A 248 29.64 3.51 -3.72
CA GLN A 248 29.58 3.86 -5.13
C GLN A 248 28.16 4.28 -5.50
N PHE A 249 28.10 5.22 -6.43
CA PHE A 249 26.88 5.82 -6.94
C PHE A 249 27.03 6.00 -8.45
N TRP A 250 26.02 5.61 -9.22
CA TRP A 250 26.03 5.68 -10.68
C TRP A 250 24.75 6.30 -11.22
N TRP A 251 24.86 6.89 -12.41
CA TRP A 251 23.73 7.42 -13.16
C TRP A 251 23.86 7.13 -14.65
N ILE A 252 22.73 7.11 -15.34
CA ILE A 252 22.66 7.07 -16.80
C ILE A 252 22.61 8.50 -17.33
N THR A 253 23.61 8.89 -18.12
CA THR A 253 23.67 10.20 -18.79
C THR A 253 22.62 10.31 -19.91
N ALA A 254 22.38 11.52 -20.41
CA ALA A 254 21.49 11.74 -21.55
C ALA A 254 21.93 10.99 -22.83
N ALA A 255 23.23 10.69 -22.97
CA ALA A 255 23.77 9.94 -24.09
C ALA A 255 23.75 8.41 -23.88
N GLY A 256 23.21 7.92 -22.76
CA GLY A 256 23.22 6.49 -22.42
C GLY A 256 24.58 5.97 -21.96
N ALA A 257 25.54 6.84 -21.63
CA ALA A 257 26.73 6.43 -20.88
C ALA A 257 26.39 6.24 -19.40
N ILE A 258 27.02 5.27 -18.75
CA ILE A 258 26.91 5.10 -17.30
C ILE A 258 28.12 5.77 -16.67
N ASP A 259 27.86 6.82 -15.90
CA ASP A 259 28.88 7.54 -15.14
C ASP A 259 28.63 7.37 -13.64
N GLY A 260 29.57 7.81 -12.80
CA GLY A 260 29.44 7.58 -11.37
C GLY A 260 30.42 8.37 -10.51
N LEU A 261 30.34 8.13 -9.21
CA LEU A 261 31.28 8.57 -8.20
C LEU A 261 31.54 7.43 -7.21
N VAL A 262 32.73 7.42 -6.64
CA VAL A 262 33.18 6.49 -5.61
C VAL A 262 33.61 7.30 -4.38
N ASN A 263 33.25 6.83 -3.20
CA ASN A 263 33.73 7.36 -1.94
C ASN A 263 34.42 6.26 -1.13
N THR A 264 35.72 6.44 -0.93
CA THR A 264 36.63 5.55 -0.18
C THR A 264 36.95 6.08 1.23
N GLY A 265 36.15 7.02 1.73
CA GLY A 265 36.35 7.70 3.02
C GLY A 265 37.12 9.02 2.93
N THR A 266 37.58 9.41 1.74
CA THR A 266 38.27 10.70 1.50
C THR A 266 37.41 11.71 0.73
N GLY A 267 36.15 11.38 0.47
CA GLY A 267 35.21 12.17 -0.32
C GLY A 267 34.81 11.46 -1.61
N TRP A 268 33.86 12.06 -2.33
CA TRP A 268 33.39 11.56 -3.63
C TRP A 268 34.36 11.97 -4.74
N ALA A 269 34.78 10.99 -5.55
CA ALA A 269 35.64 11.19 -6.72
C ALA A 269 35.16 10.36 -7.90
N PRO A 270 35.50 10.72 -9.16
CA PRO A 270 35.21 9.90 -10.32
C PRO A 270 35.76 8.46 -10.18
N PRO A 271 35.04 7.44 -10.67
CA PRO A 271 35.55 6.09 -10.76
C PRO A 271 36.83 6.08 -11.62
N GLY A 272 37.86 5.34 -11.18
CA GLY A 272 39.11 5.21 -11.94
C GLY A 272 40.21 6.22 -11.62
N THR A 273 40.12 6.98 -10.52
CA THR A 273 41.20 7.89 -10.09
C THR A 273 42.41 7.17 -9.45
N GLY A 274 42.35 5.85 -9.26
CA GLY A 274 43.50 5.02 -8.89
C GLY A 274 44.33 4.60 -10.12
N ALA A 275 45.64 4.41 -9.95
CA ALA A 275 46.50 3.95 -11.04
C ALA A 275 46.06 2.56 -11.55
N GLY A 276 45.53 2.48 -12.77
CA GLY A 276 45.19 1.23 -13.47
C GLY A 276 43.71 0.84 -13.50
N GLU A 277 42.80 1.60 -12.88
CA GLU A 277 41.37 1.29 -12.90
C GLU A 277 40.70 1.78 -14.21
N ARG A 278 40.27 0.85 -15.06
CA ARG A 278 39.39 1.17 -16.21
C ARG A 278 37.96 1.31 -15.73
N PHE A 279 37.25 2.33 -16.22
CA PHE A 279 35.81 2.52 -16.04
C PHE A 279 35.11 2.24 -17.39
N PRO A 280 34.76 0.98 -17.69
CA PRO A 280 34.61 0.51 -19.07
C PRO A 280 33.24 0.82 -19.69
N PHE A 281 32.29 1.32 -18.91
CA PHE A 281 30.91 1.57 -19.32
C PHE A 281 30.53 3.06 -19.39
N ASN A 282 31.49 3.97 -19.20
CA ASN A 282 31.32 5.39 -19.48
C ASN A 282 31.53 5.68 -20.97
N GLN A 283 30.64 5.13 -21.78
CA GLN A 283 30.61 5.33 -23.23
C GLN A 283 29.16 5.55 -23.67
N ALA A 284 28.95 6.48 -24.61
CA ALA A 284 27.61 6.75 -25.11
C ALA A 284 26.97 5.48 -25.72
N GLY A 285 25.66 5.32 -25.50
CA GLY A 285 24.88 4.20 -26.03
C GLY A 285 25.03 2.87 -25.29
N VAL A 286 25.74 2.83 -24.15
CA VAL A 286 25.91 1.61 -23.33
C VAL A 286 24.59 1.18 -22.67
N ALA A 287 23.80 2.14 -22.19
CA ALA A 287 22.52 1.91 -21.54
C ALA A 287 21.37 2.53 -22.35
N SER A 288 20.19 1.91 -22.24
CA SER A 288 18.94 2.48 -22.72
C SER A 288 18.67 3.81 -22.02
N THR A 289 18.18 4.79 -22.78
CA THR A 289 17.67 6.07 -22.25
C THR A 289 16.15 6.14 -22.26
N VAL A 290 15.48 5.07 -22.71
CA VAL A 290 14.01 4.96 -22.70
C VAL A 290 13.51 5.05 -21.27
N ASN A 291 12.63 6.01 -20.98
CA ASN A 291 12.21 6.35 -19.61
C ASN A 291 13.41 6.49 -18.66
N GLY A 292 14.48 7.16 -19.06
CA GLY A 292 15.68 7.35 -18.23
C GLY A 292 16.54 6.10 -18.00
N GLY A 293 16.18 4.97 -18.61
CA GLY A 293 16.92 3.72 -18.49
C GLY A 293 16.63 2.92 -17.23
N SER A 294 17.41 1.86 -17.06
CA SER A 294 17.21 0.85 -16.01
C SER A 294 18.53 0.23 -15.59
N MET A 295 18.84 0.33 -14.30
CA MET A 295 20.09 -0.12 -13.71
C MET A 295 19.85 -0.58 -12.27
N THR A 296 20.55 -1.62 -11.85
CA THR A 296 20.54 -2.09 -10.46
C THR A 296 21.92 -2.62 -10.09
N SER A 297 22.23 -2.59 -8.81
CA SER A 297 23.48 -3.11 -8.27
C SER A 297 23.22 -4.12 -7.17
N VAL A 298 24.16 -5.04 -6.97
CA VAL A 298 24.14 -5.96 -5.83
C VAL A 298 25.54 -6.15 -5.26
N LEU A 299 25.64 -6.16 -3.93
CA LEU A 299 26.86 -6.50 -3.21
C LEU A 299 27.00 -8.02 -3.18
N LEU A 300 28.20 -8.52 -3.47
CA LEU A 300 28.52 -9.94 -3.41
C LEU A 300 28.86 -10.35 -1.98
N GLU A 301 28.53 -11.59 -1.63
CA GLU A 301 28.78 -12.11 -0.29
C GLU A 301 30.27 -12.03 0.10
N GLY A 302 30.54 -11.77 1.38
CA GLY A 302 31.89 -11.73 1.94
C GLY A 302 32.73 -10.53 1.52
N ASP A 303 32.11 -9.41 1.11
CA ASP A 303 32.81 -8.19 0.65
C ASP A 303 33.78 -8.46 -0.52
N THR A 304 33.49 -9.47 -1.33
CA THR A 304 34.32 -9.88 -2.46
C THR A 304 34.22 -8.93 -3.64
N GLY A 305 33.15 -8.14 -3.70
CA GLY A 305 32.92 -7.15 -4.73
C GLY A 305 31.44 -6.85 -4.94
N MET A 306 31.11 -6.39 -6.13
CA MET A 306 29.74 -6.08 -6.51
C MET A 306 29.49 -6.27 -8.00
N ILE A 307 28.21 -6.33 -8.40
CA ILE A 307 27.81 -6.36 -9.81
C ILE A 307 26.86 -5.22 -10.09
N LEU A 308 27.11 -4.50 -11.17
CA LEU A 308 26.21 -3.52 -11.76
C LEU A 308 25.57 -4.14 -13.00
N PHE A 309 24.24 -4.11 -13.07
CA PHE A 309 23.44 -4.57 -14.20
C PHE A 309 22.68 -3.41 -14.81
N TRP A 310 22.55 -3.40 -16.15
CA TRP A 310 21.75 -2.41 -16.85
C TRP A 310 21.13 -2.97 -18.12
N VAL A 311 20.06 -2.33 -18.58
CA VAL A 311 19.42 -2.65 -19.87
C VAL A 311 20.03 -1.77 -20.96
N GLY A 312 20.52 -2.40 -22.03
CA GLY A 312 21.02 -1.72 -23.23
C GLY A 312 19.90 -1.24 -24.16
N PRO A 313 20.20 -0.36 -25.14
CA PRO A 313 19.19 0.19 -26.06
C PRO A 313 18.44 -0.87 -26.90
N ASN A 314 19.03 -2.04 -27.11
CA ASN A 314 18.44 -3.17 -27.83
C ASN A 314 17.64 -4.13 -26.93
N GLY A 315 17.45 -3.80 -25.65
CA GLY A 315 16.78 -4.67 -24.68
C GLY A 315 17.62 -5.86 -24.17
N GLY A 316 18.91 -5.92 -24.52
CA GLY A 316 19.85 -6.85 -23.88
C GLY A 316 20.20 -6.37 -22.47
N ILE A 317 20.60 -7.29 -21.60
CA ILE A 317 21.09 -6.94 -20.26
C ILE A 317 22.61 -7.12 -20.26
N SER A 318 23.32 -6.06 -19.88
CA SER A 318 24.77 -6.10 -19.69
C SER A 318 25.09 -5.96 -18.22
N CYS A 319 26.28 -6.44 -17.84
CA CYS A 319 26.78 -6.24 -16.49
C CYS A 319 28.28 -5.95 -16.47
N CYS A 320 28.69 -5.34 -15.36
CA CYS A 320 30.09 -5.13 -15.02
C CYS A 320 30.29 -5.53 -13.57
N ARG A 321 31.38 -6.23 -13.27
CA ARG A 321 31.72 -6.63 -11.91
C ARG A 321 32.84 -5.77 -11.41
N TRP A 322 32.73 -5.28 -10.18
CA TRP A 322 33.86 -4.72 -9.44
C TRP A 322 34.32 -5.79 -8.46
N ILE A 323 35.59 -6.18 -8.52
CA ILE A 323 36.18 -7.22 -7.65
C ILE A 323 37.21 -6.56 -6.74
N ASN A 324 37.14 -6.88 -5.45
CA ASN A 324 38.07 -6.35 -4.47
C ASN A 324 39.53 -6.69 -4.86
N GLY A 325 40.40 -5.68 -4.91
CA GLY A 325 41.80 -5.80 -5.34
C GLY A 325 42.03 -5.83 -6.87
N SER A 326 41.00 -6.04 -7.69
CA SER A 326 41.11 -6.10 -9.16
C SER A 326 40.30 -5.03 -9.89
N GLY A 327 39.46 -4.27 -9.18
CA GLY A 327 38.65 -3.19 -9.74
C GLY A 327 37.57 -3.69 -10.70
N TRP A 328 37.13 -2.81 -11.59
CA TRP A 328 36.14 -3.13 -12.62
C TRP A 328 36.69 -4.08 -13.67
N GLN A 329 35.94 -5.17 -13.89
CA GLN A 329 36.20 -6.14 -14.95
C GLN A 329 35.64 -5.63 -16.29
N PRO A 330 36.03 -6.21 -17.44
CA PRO A 330 35.41 -5.89 -18.71
C PRO A 330 33.89 -6.06 -18.67
N VAL A 331 33.17 -5.22 -19.42
CA VAL A 331 31.72 -5.38 -19.61
C VAL A 331 31.43 -6.73 -20.25
N SER A 332 30.44 -7.44 -19.70
CA SER A 332 29.94 -8.69 -20.24
C SER A 332 28.47 -8.57 -20.60
N GLU A 333 28.09 -9.16 -21.73
CA GLU A 333 26.69 -9.39 -22.05
C GLU A 333 26.14 -10.46 -21.09
N ALA A 334 25.22 -10.06 -20.21
CA ALA A 334 24.58 -10.95 -19.26
C ALA A 334 23.44 -11.72 -19.93
N LEU A 335 22.64 -11.05 -20.76
CA LEU A 335 21.53 -11.63 -21.51
C LEU A 335 21.40 -10.97 -22.89
N PRO A 336 20.99 -11.74 -23.93
CA PRO A 336 20.99 -11.27 -25.32
C PRO A 336 19.99 -10.16 -25.59
N ALA A 337 20.17 -9.46 -26.72
CA ALA A 337 19.25 -8.45 -27.23
C ALA A 337 17.78 -8.94 -27.26
N GLY A 338 16.84 -8.04 -26.96
CA GLY A 338 15.40 -8.33 -26.91
C GLY A 338 14.90 -9.06 -25.67
N THR A 339 15.77 -9.34 -24.68
CA THR A 339 15.39 -10.10 -23.48
C THR A 339 14.53 -9.29 -22.49
N ALA A 340 14.88 -8.01 -22.29
CA ALA A 340 14.23 -7.13 -21.32
C ALA A 340 13.59 -5.93 -22.01
N SER A 341 12.49 -5.44 -21.43
CA SER A 341 11.87 -4.18 -21.79
C SER A 341 12.83 -3.02 -21.47
N PRO A 342 13.21 -2.18 -22.46
CA PRO A 342 14.08 -1.03 -22.22
C PRO A 342 13.50 0.04 -21.29
N SER A 343 12.20 -0.03 -21.00
CA SER A 343 11.46 0.92 -20.17
C SER A 343 11.14 0.44 -18.74
N ALA A 344 11.42 -0.82 -18.42
CA ALA A 344 11.09 -1.42 -17.12
C ALA A 344 12.30 -1.44 -16.17
N GLN A 345 12.03 -1.34 -14.87
CA GLN A 345 13.08 -1.38 -13.84
C GLN A 345 13.64 -2.79 -13.66
N LEU A 346 14.93 -2.89 -13.35
CA LEU A 346 15.60 -4.11 -12.89
C LEU A 346 15.59 -4.17 -11.36
N THR A 347 15.63 -5.37 -10.80
CA THR A 347 15.98 -5.56 -9.38
C THR A 347 16.83 -6.81 -9.22
N ALA A 348 17.77 -6.79 -8.27
CA ALA A 348 18.70 -7.89 -8.04
C ALA A 348 18.84 -8.22 -6.55
N GLN A 349 19.15 -9.47 -6.25
CA GLN A 349 19.42 -9.97 -4.90
C GLN A 349 20.52 -11.03 -4.95
N VAL A 350 21.15 -11.29 -3.81
CA VAL A 350 22.15 -12.36 -3.65
C VAL A 350 21.74 -13.28 -2.51
N ILE A 351 21.81 -14.60 -2.74
CA ILE A 351 21.72 -15.63 -1.71
C ILE A 351 22.94 -16.53 -1.87
N GLY A 352 23.78 -16.60 -0.83
CA GLY A 352 25.04 -17.33 -0.92
C GLY A 352 25.93 -16.76 -2.03
N SER A 353 26.54 -17.64 -2.82
CA SER A 353 27.31 -17.27 -4.02
C SER A 353 26.47 -16.96 -5.26
N THR A 354 25.13 -16.99 -5.17
CA THR A 354 24.24 -16.87 -6.34
C THR A 354 23.59 -15.48 -6.40
N ALA A 355 23.77 -14.81 -7.54
CA ALA A 355 23.04 -13.58 -7.85
C ALA A 355 21.76 -13.90 -8.62
N TYR A 356 20.66 -13.25 -8.24
CA TYR A 356 19.35 -13.33 -8.85
C TYR A 356 19.00 -11.97 -9.43
N LEU A 357 18.75 -11.92 -10.74
CA LEU A 357 18.27 -10.75 -11.44
C LEU A 357 16.83 -10.97 -11.88
N TYR A 358 15.97 -10.00 -11.62
CA TYR A 358 14.59 -10.01 -12.09
C TYR A 358 14.36 -8.84 -13.05
N PHE A 359 13.66 -9.12 -14.14
CA PHE A 359 13.38 -8.14 -15.18
C PHE A 359 12.04 -8.43 -15.86
N VAL A 360 11.52 -7.41 -16.53
CA VAL A 360 10.28 -7.48 -17.32
C VAL A 360 10.65 -7.72 -18.78
N THR A 361 10.00 -8.67 -19.45
CA THR A 361 10.16 -8.88 -20.90
C THR A 361 9.38 -7.83 -21.71
N PRO A 362 9.68 -7.63 -23.00
CA PRO A 362 8.89 -6.73 -23.85
C PRO A 362 7.38 -7.06 -23.88
N GLU A 363 7.01 -8.33 -23.69
CA GLU A 363 5.63 -8.82 -23.64
C GLU A 363 4.99 -8.68 -22.24
N GLY A 364 5.69 -8.09 -21.27
CA GLY A 364 5.19 -7.89 -19.91
C GLY A 364 5.23 -9.16 -19.04
N GLY A 365 6.04 -10.16 -19.38
CA GLY A 365 6.34 -11.28 -18.49
C GLY A 365 7.40 -10.92 -17.46
N ILE A 366 7.45 -11.63 -16.33
CA ILE A 366 8.56 -11.51 -15.37
C ILE A 366 9.47 -12.72 -15.50
N VAL A 367 10.77 -12.49 -15.63
CA VAL A 367 11.78 -13.54 -15.72
C VAL A 367 12.82 -13.34 -14.62
N SER A 368 13.25 -14.45 -14.03
CA SER A 368 14.41 -14.52 -13.15
C SER A 368 15.58 -15.07 -13.96
N SER A 369 16.75 -14.46 -13.82
CA SER A 369 18.01 -15.04 -14.28
C SER A 369 18.98 -15.17 -13.11
N THR A 370 19.69 -16.29 -13.06
CA THR A 370 20.56 -16.62 -11.93
C THR A 370 21.99 -16.84 -12.40
N TRP A 371 22.94 -16.30 -11.66
CA TRP A 371 24.38 -16.54 -11.84
C TRP A 371 24.92 -17.24 -10.60
N SER A 372 25.30 -18.52 -10.74
CA SER A 372 26.07 -19.20 -9.70
C SER A 372 27.49 -18.64 -9.62
N ASP A 373 28.09 -18.68 -8.44
CA ASP A 373 29.48 -18.26 -8.22
C ASP A 373 29.78 -16.83 -8.69
N ALA A 374 28.82 -15.93 -8.46
CA ALA A 374 28.86 -14.53 -8.87
C ALA A 374 30.09 -13.77 -8.33
N GLY A 375 30.67 -14.24 -7.22
CA GLY A 375 31.91 -13.76 -6.60
C GLY A 375 33.21 -14.13 -7.32
N THR A 376 33.15 -14.96 -8.36
CA THR A 376 34.36 -15.45 -9.07
C THR A 376 34.55 -14.74 -10.41
N THR A 377 35.76 -14.82 -10.96
CA THR A 377 36.10 -14.26 -12.29
C THR A 377 35.54 -15.08 -13.44
N SER A 378 35.01 -16.29 -13.20
CA SER A 378 34.33 -17.09 -14.22
C SER A 378 32.94 -16.53 -14.53
N SER A 379 32.52 -16.63 -15.79
CA SER A 379 31.11 -16.52 -16.16
C SER A 379 30.40 -17.75 -15.61
N GLY A 380 29.78 -17.60 -14.43
CA GLY A 380 28.95 -18.65 -13.83
C GLY A 380 27.85 -19.14 -14.76
N VAL A 381 27.22 -20.26 -14.42
CA VAL A 381 26.12 -20.80 -15.23
C VAL A 381 24.93 -19.84 -15.13
N ILE A 382 24.48 -19.36 -16.28
CA ILE A 382 23.27 -18.55 -16.40
C ILE A 382 22.09 -19.50 -16.60
N SER A 383 21.13 -19.44 -15.70
CA SER A 383 19.83 -20.09 -15.87
C SER A 383 18.74 -19.03 -15.91
N GLN A 384 17.68 -19.28 -16.67
CA GLN A 384 16.50 -18.43 -16.73
C GLN A 384 15.27 -19.24 -16.33
N SER A 385 14.39 -18.62 -15.57
CA SER A 385 13.08 -19.17 -15.24
C SER A 385 12.00 -18.11 -15.35
N THR A 386 10.87 -18.50 -15.93
CA THR A 386 9.68 -17.66 -15.95
C THR A 386 9.13 -17.54 -14.54
N VAL A 387 8.98 -16.31 -14.07
CA VAL A 387 8.35 -15.97 -12.79
C VAL A 387 6.85 -15.71 -12.98
N ALA A 388 6.51 -14.93 -14.01
CA ALA A 388 5.12 -14.64 -14.36
C ALA A 388 4.95 -14.62 -15.89
N GLN A 389 3.76 -15.00 -16.35
CA GLN A 389 3.41 -15.10 -17.77
C GLN A 389 3.37 -13.72 -18.45
N SER A 390 3.45 -13.69 -19.78
CA SER A 390 3.30 -12.47 -20.58
C SER A 390 2.01 -11.70 -20.23
N GLY A 391 2.10 -10.38 -20.17
CA GLY A 391 1.00 -9.50 -19.78
C GLY A 391 0.75 -9.39 -18.26
N SER A 392 1.55 -10.05 -17.42
CA SER A 392 1.44 -9.95 -15.96
C SER A 392 1.87 -8.56 -15.45
N ALA A 393 2.94 -8.00 -16.02
CA ALA A 393 3.49 -6.70 -15.65
C ALA A 393 3.22 -5.65 -16.72
N SER A 394 3.15 -4.37 -16.29
CA SER A 394 3.17 -3.26 -17.23
C SER A 394 4.50 -3.20 -17.98
N THR A 395 4.53 -2.70 -19.21
CA THR A 395 5.77 -2.57 -20.00
C THR A 395 6.75 -1.53 -19.43
N ASN A 396 6.24 -0.59 -18.62
CA ASN A 396 6.99 0.34 -17.79
C ASN A 396 6.92 -0.02 -16.29
N ALA A 397 6.69 -1.30 -15.97
CA ALA A 397 6.51 -1.72 -14.59
C ALA A 397 7.75 -1.41 -13.74
N THR A 398 7.47 -1.04 -12.49
CA THR A 398 8.47 -0.91 -11.45
C THR A 398 8.63 -2.27 -10.76
N LEU A 399 9.87 -2.69 -10.56
CA LEU A 399 10.22 -3.92 -9.88
C LEU A 399 10.91 -3.59 -8.56
N SER A 400 10.58 -4.34 -7.52
CA SER A 400 11.32 -4.32 -6.27
C SER A 400 11.42 -5.73 -5.73
N SER A 401 12.54 -6.06 -5.08
CA SER A 401 12.72 -7.35 -4.43
C SER A 401 13.24 -7.15 -3.02
N ALA A 402 12.90 -8.09 -2.15
CA ALA A 402 13.36 -8.11 -0.77
C ALA A 402 13.79 -9.53 -0.38
N LEU A 403 14.86 -9.62 0.39
CA LEU A 403 15.31 -10.87 1.01
C LEU A 403 14.52 -11.09 2.31
N VAL A 404 13.53 -11.99 2.29
CA VAL A 404 12.55 -12.18 3.38
C VAL A 404 12.96 -13.25 4.38
N SER A 405 13.96 -14.05 4.02
CA SER A 405 14.77 -14.90 4.89
C SER A 405 16.15 -15.07 4.26
N SER A 406 17.10 -15.73 4.93
CA SER A 406 18.42 -16.00 4.36
C SER A 406 18.40 -16.82 3.05
N GLN A 407 17.27 -17.40 2.66
CA GLN A 407 17.14 -18.28 1.49
C GLN A 407 15.91 -17.98 0.62
N GLU A 408 15.19 -16.90 0.87
CA GLU A 408 13.92 -16.61 0.16
C GLU A 408 13.86 -15.17 -0.28
N ILE A 409 13.69 -14.97 -1.59
CA ILE A 409 13.44 -13.67 -2.21
C ILE A 409 11.94 -13.55 -2.50
N ALA A 410 11.38 -12.40 -2.11
CA ALA A 410 10.10 -11.93 -2.60
C ALA A 410 10.33 -10.88 -3.69
N VAL A 411 9.59 -10.98 -4.79
CA VAL A 411 9.63 -10.04 -5.91
C VAL A 411 8.27 -9.42 -6.07
N PHE A 412 8.22 -8.11 -6.31
CA PHE A 412 7.00 -7.32 -6.45
C PHE A 412 7.02 -6.54 -7.76
N TRP A 413 5.87 -6.43 -8.40
CA TRP A 413 5.74 -5.66 -9.64
C TRP A 413 4.37 -5.00 -9.77
N THR A 414 4.34 -3.90 -10.52
CA THR A 414 3.10 -3.23 -10.93
C THR A 414 2.49 -3.90 -12.15
N THR A 415 1.19 -4.18 -12.09
CA THR A 415 0.43 -4.80 -13.19
C THR A 415 -0.13 -3.76 -14.16
N PRO A 416 -0.54 -4.15 -15.39
CA PRO A 416 -1.21 -3.23 -16.33
C PRO A 416 -2.53 -2.65 -15.81
N LYS A 417 -3.12 -3.27 -14.77
CA LYS A 417 -4.34 -2.80 -14.10
C LYS A 417 -4.04 -1.93 -12.88
N ASN A 418 -2.83 -1.39 -12.76
CA ASN A 418 -2.44 -0.52 -11.65
C ASN A 418 -2.59 -1.20 -10.26
N GLY A 419 -2.32 -2.50 -10.18
CA GLY A 419 -2.23 -3.25 -8.92
C GLY A 419 -0.79 -3.73 -8.68
N ILE A 420 -0.55 -4.37 -7.54
CA ILE A 420 0.74 -4.99 -7.19
C ILE A 420 0.54 -6.51 -7.13
N GLN A 421 1.40 -7.23 -7.84
CA GLN A 421 1.56 -8.67 -7.69
C GLN A 421 2.90 -8.98 -7.02
N MET A 422 2.97 -10.17 -6.43
CA MET A 422 4.18 -10.69 -5.82
C MET A 422 4.44 -12.13 -6.21
N PHE A 423 5.71 -12.50 -6.13
CA PHE A 423 6.18 -13.87 -6.26
C PHE A 423 7.14 -14.23 -5.14
N LEU A 424 6.91 -15.37 -4.50
CA LEU A 424 7.84 -16.00 -3.57
C LEU A 424 8.64 -17.08 -4.26
N GLN A 425 9.95 -16.88 -4.35
CA GLN A 425 10.80 -17.71 -5.20
C GLN A 425 10.88 -19.18 -4.77
N SER A 426 11.24 -19.45 -3.52
CA SER A 426 11.49 -20.83 -3.07
C SER A 426 10.21 -21.66 -2.98
N ARG A 427 9.05 -21.01 -2.83
CA ARG A 427 7.74 -21.66 -2.74
C ARG A 427 6.98 -21.68 -4.06
N ASN A 428 7.46 -20.96 -5.07
CA ASN A 428 6.80 -20.78 -6.36
C ASN A 428 5.34 -20.31 -6.21
N ILE A 429 5.12 -19.27 -5.40
CA ILE A 429 3.78 -18.74 -5.12
C ILE A 429 3.66 -17.33 -5.70
N GLU A 430 2.72 -17.15 -6.62
CA GLU A 430 2.28 -15.84 -7.12
C GLU A 430 0.97 -15.42 -6.44
N ARG A 431 0.88 -14.16 -5.98
CA ARG A 431 -0.35 -13.59 -5.38
C ARG A 431 -0.52 -12.11 -5.69
N PRO A 432 -1.77 -11.60 -5.74
CA PRO A 432 -2.01 -10.17 -5.66
C PRO A 432 -1.71 -9.65 -4.24
N VAL A 433 -0.99 -8.54 -4.15
CA VAL A 433 -0.81 -7.77 -2.91
C VAL A 433 -1.91 -6.73 -2.77
N THR A 434 -2.33 -6.13 -3.89
CA THR A 434 -3.37 -5.11 -3.94
C THR A 434 -4.40 -5.41 -5.03
N VAL A 435 -5.56 -4.75 -4.96
CA VAL A 435 -6.55 -4.83 -6.04
C VAL A 435 -6.16 -3.92 -7.21
N ALA A 436 -6.81 -4.08 -8.36
CA ALA A 436 -6.61 -3.18 -9.50
C ALA A 436 -6.88 -1.71 -9.11
N GLN A 437 -6.16 -0.76 -9.72
CA GLN A 437 -6.21 0.68 -9.45
C GLN A 437 -5.75 1.10 -8.05
N SER A 438 -5.01 0.25 -7.32
CA SER A 438 -4.44 0.64 -6.03
C SER A 438 -3.20 1.52 -6.14
N VAL A 439 -2.48 1.44 -7.26
CA VAL A 439 -1.21 2.14 -7.52
C VAL A 439 -1.43 3.24 -8.54
N LEU A 440 -0.83 4.41 -8.37
CA LEU A 440 -0.78 5.44 -9.41
C LEU A 440 0.11 4.96 -10.56
N GLY A 441 -0.42 4.95 -11.79
CA GLY A 441 0.33 4.44 -12.94
C GLY A 441 1.67 5.15 -13.14
N GLY A 442 2.74 4.42 -13.44
CA GLY A 442 4.07 4.99 -13.65
C GLY A 442 4.82 5.43 -12.39
N THR A 443 4.31 5.16 -11.18
CA THR A 443 5.04 5.43 -9.93
C THR A 443 5.89 4.26 -9.45
N GLY A 444 6.93 4.58 -8.67
CA GLY A 444 7.76 3.61 -7.95
C GLY A 444 7.01 2.76 -6.92
N ILE A 445 7.51 1.55 -6.71
CA ILE A 445 7.21 0.72 -5.53
C ILE A 445 8.51 0.45 -4.78
N ALA A 446 8.43 0.25 -3.47
CA ALA A 446 9.58 -0.11 -2.66
C ALA A 446 9.21 -1.20 -1.64
N ALA A 447 10.11 -2.18 -1.48
CA ALA A 447 9.93 -3.27 -0.55
C ALA A 447 11.09 -3.31 0.46
N TYR A 448 10.77 -3.60 1.72
CA TYR A 448 11.74 -3.76 2.79
C TYR A 448 11.42 -5.00 3.62
N SER A 449 12.44 -5.80 3.95
CA SER A 449 12.31 -6.97 4.79
C SER A 449 12.35 -6.58 6.28
N MET A 450 11.29 -6.87 7.03
CA MET A 450 11.20 -6.52 8.45
C MET A 450 11.80 -7.61 9.37
N GLY A 451 12.36 -8.68 8.80
CA GLY A 451 12.72 -9.90 9.52
C GLY A 451 11.53 -10.86 9.68
N ALA A 452 11.80 -12.09 10.14
CA ALA A 452 10.78 -13.12 10.44
C ALA A 452 9.79 -13.46 9.31
N SER A 453 10.26 -13.55 8.05
CA SER A 453 9.38 -13.82 6.90
C SER A 453 8.27 -12.78 6.75
N GLN A 454 8.59 -11.51 6.99
CA GLN A 454 7.69 -10.38 6.78
C GLN A 454 8.36 -9.30 5.92
N CYS A 455 7.57 -8.65 5.08
CA CYS A 455 8.00 -7.52 4.25
C CYS A 455 7.00 -6.38 4.34
N SER A 456 7.49 -5.15 4.31
CA SER A 456 6.70 -3.96 4.11
C SER A 456 6.84 -3.49 2.67
N ILE A 457 5.71 -3.28 2.01
CA ILE A 457 5.64 -2.83 0.61
C ILE A 457 4.96 -1.47 0.61
N TRP A 458 5.57 -0.54 -0.09
CA TRP A 458 5.14 0.85 -0.18
C TRP A 458 4.88 1.24 -1.63
N TRP A 459 3.88 2.09 -1.84
CA TRP A 459 3.53 2.61 -3.17
C TRP A 459 2.77 3.94 -3.06
N ILE A 460 2.69 4.65 -4.19
CA ILE A 460 1.86 5.85 -4.31
C ILE A 460 0.48 5.43 -4.83
N GLY A 461 -0.57 5.80 -4.11
CA GLY A 461 -1.96 5.54 -4.47
C GLY A 461 -2.49 6.50 -5.53
N GLN A 462 -3.60 6.13 -6.18
CA GLN A 462 -4.28 6.94 -7.21
C GLN A 462 -4.69 8.34 -6.73
N SER A 463 -4.78 8.56 -5.41
CA SER A 463 -5.12 9.85 -4.82
C SER A 463 -3.88 10.65 -4.40
N ASN A 464 -2.70 10.32 -4.95
CA ASN A 464 -1.43 10.95 -4.61
C ASN A 464 -1.09 10.83 -3.11
N ASP A 465 -1.46 9.72 -2.50
CA ASP A 465 -1.25 9.34 -1.11
C ASP A 465 -0.17 8.26 -0.99
N LEU A 466 0.58 8.24 0.11
CA LEU A 466 1.56 7.19 0.38
C LEU A 466 0.88 6.04 1.11
N ARG A 467 0.99 4.83 0.54
CA ARG A 467 0.36 3.62 1.06
C ARG A 467 1.39 2.58 1.42
N ARG A 468 1.04 1.77 2.42
CA ARG A 468 1.85 0.67 2.91
C ARG A 468 1.01 -0.56 3.16
N SER A 469 1.61 -1.72 2.91
CA SER A 469 1.07 -3.02 3.28
C SER A 469 2.18 -3.88 3.88
N ASN A 470 1.89 -4.56 4.99
CA ASN A 470 2.80 -5.54 5.56
C ASN A 470 2.35 -6.95 5.16
N VAL A 471 3.21 -7.67 4.48
CA VAL A 471 3.00 -9.05 4.03
C VAL A 471 3.70 -10.01 4.97
N ASP A 472 2.93 -10.94 5.53
CA ASP A 472 3.41 -12.04 6.37
C ASP A 472 3.44 -13.33 5.57
N PHE A 473 4.63 -13.76 5.15
CA PHE A 473 4.79 -14.90 4.26
C PHE A 473 4.49 -16.25 4.94
N THR A 474 4.29 -16.27 6.26
CA THR A 474 3.83 -17.48 6.97
C THR A 474 2.34 -17.75 6.75
N LYS A 475 1.55 -16.73 6.36
CA LYS A 475 0.08 -16.79 6.26
C LYS A 475 -0.45 -16.96 4.83
N ILE A 476 0.43 -17.08 3.84
CA ILE A 476 0.09 -17.06 2.40
C ILE A 476 -0.74 -18.27 1.93
N VAL A 477 -0.82 -19.34 2.74
CA VAL A 477 -1.55 -20.56 2.40
C VAL A 477 -3.07 -20.43 2.57
N ALA A 478 -3.57 -19.35 3.21
CA ALA A 478 -5.00 -19.10 3.32
C ALA A 478 -5.57 -18.56 1.99
N ALA A 479 -6.66 -19.16 1.48
CA ALA A 479 -7.27 -18.93 0.17
C ALA A 479 -7.91 -17.53 -0.06
N VAL A 480 -7.66 -16.56 0.81
CA VAL A 480 -8.21 -15.21 0.71
C VAL A 480 -7.10 -14.30 0.19
N THR A 481 -7.40 -13.49 -0.84
CA THR A 481 -6.58 -12.30 -1.15
C THR A 481 -6.34 -11.60 0.17
N PRO A 482 -5.10 -11.57 0.70
CA PRO A 482 -4.96 -11.13 2.07
C PRO A 482 -5.39 -9.66 2.08
N THR A 483 -6.35 -9.33 2.95
CA THR A 483 -6.72 -7.96 3.27
C THR A 483 -5.58 -7.39 4.10
N TRP A 484 -4.42 -7.25 3.48
CA TRP A 484 -3.27 -6.69 4.16
C TRP A 484 -3.63 -5.25 4.51
N PRO A 485 -3.61 -4.89 5.81
CA PRO A 485 -4.06 -3.59 6.24
C PRO A 485 -3.24 -2.52 5.52
N VAL A 486 -3.94 -1.57 4.89
CA VAL A 486 -3.32 -0.38 4.35
C VAL A 486 -3.22 0.63 5.48
N PHE A 487 -1.98 1.01 5.81
CA PHE A 487 -1.76 2.16 6.66
C PHE A 487 -1.55 3.37 5.74
N GLU A 488 -2.44 4.33 5.86
CA GLU A 488 -2.34 5.63 5.21
C GLU A 488 -1.53 6.50 6.18
N GLU A 489 -0.26 6.72 5.87
CA GLU A 489 0.64 7.46 6.78
C GLU A 489 0.76 8.93 6.33
N VAL A 490 0.66 9.17 5.01
CA VAL A 490 0.58 10.52 4.42
C VAL A 490 -0.64 10.58 3.51
N GLY A 491 -1.55 11.51 3.83
CA GLY A 491 -2.86 11.59 3.19
C GLY A 491 -2.84 11.98 1.71
N PRO A 492 -4.02 12.05 1.08
CA PRO A 492 -4.18 12.42 -0.32
C PRO A 492 -3.54 13.75 -0.70
N GLY A 493 -3.01 13.83 -1.93
CA GLY A 493 -2.36 15.04 -2.42
C GLY A 493 -1.04 15.37 -1.73
N SER A 494 -0.39 14.38 -1.11
CA SER A 494 0.90 14.57 -0.42
C SER A 494 2.09 14.18 -1.28
N CYS A 495 1.91 13.26 -2.24
CA CYS A 495 2.95 12.74 -3.10
C CYS A 495 2.80 13.25 -4.54
N GLN A 496 3.92 13.46 -5.23
CA GLN A 496 3.95 13.64 -6.67
C GLN A 496 4.05 12.28 -7.36
N GLN A 497 3.44 12.16 -8.55
CA GLN A 497 3.68 11.03 -9.44
C GLN A 497 5.15 11.02 -9.85
N THR A 498 5.93 10.10 -9.28
CA THR A 498 7.33 9.92 -9.62
C THR A 498 7.66 8.45 -9.76
N ARG A 499 8.58 8.14 -10.68
CA ARG A 499 9.07 6.77 -10.91
C ARG A 499 9.85 6.18 -9.73
N SER A 500 10.05 6.94 -8.67
CA SER A 500 10.87 6.54 -7.55
C SER A 500 10.15 6.63 -6.23
N LEU A 501 10.23 5.52 -5.52
CA LEU A 501 9.96 5.42 -4.10
C LEU A 501 11.13 4.62 -3.54
N VAL A 502 11.73 5.09 -2.46
CA VAL A 502 12.90 4.44 -1.88
C VAL A 502 12.63 4.14 -0.42
N VAL A 503 13.01 2.95 0.02
CA VAL A 503 13.01 2.58 1.45
C VAL A 503 14.43 2.21 1.82
N GLN A 504 14.98 2.89 2.83
CA GLN A 504 16.34 2.72 3.29
C GLN A 504 16.37 2.30 4.75
N THR A 505 17.04 1.20 5.06
CA THR A 505 17.39 0.88 6.44
C THR A 505 18.53 1.78 6.89
N VAL A 506 18.33 2.48 8.00
CA VAL A 506 19.33 3.43 8.55
C VAL A 506 19.92 2.93 9.86
N SER A 507 19.19 2.09 10.59
CA SER A 507 19.71 1.34 11.72
C SER A 507 18.93 0.02 11.88
N GLY A 508 19.34 -0.84 12.82
CA GLY A 508 18.64 -2.10 13.08
C GLY A 508 17.18 -1.95 13.52
N THR A 509 16.74 -0.74 13.89
CA THR A 509 15.37 -0.46 14.35
C THR A 509 14.69 0.62 13.54
N ARG A 510 15.33 1.14 12.50
CA ARG A 510 14.86 2.33 11.80
C ARG A 510 14.93 2.18 10.30
N ILE A 511 13.82 2.53 9.64
CA ILE A 511 13.77 2.67 8.19
C ILE A 511 13.23 4.05 7.81
N ASP A 512 13.70 4.56 6.68
CA ASP A 512 13.21 5.81 6.14
C ASP A 512 12.64 5.57 4.74
N VAL A 513 11.47 6.16 4.48
CA VAL A 513 10.78 6.10 3.19
C VAL A 513 10.91 7.47 2.53
N LEU A 514 11.43 7.51 1.31
CA LEU A 514 11.74 8.73 0.57
C LEU A 514 10.87 8.83 -0.67
N TYR A 515 10.24 9.99 -0.86
CA TYR A 515 9.34 10.30 -1.97
C TYR A 515 9.44 11.78 -2.35
N ALA A 516 8.93 12.16 -3.51
CA ALA A 516 8.73 13.56 -3.85
C ALA A 516 7.33 14.01 -3.42
N ASN A 517 7.23 15.12 -2.69
CA ASN A 517 5.93 15.69 -2.33
C ASN A 517 5.27 16.40 -3.52
N THR A 518 4.04 16.88 -3.37
CA THR A 518 3.30 17.58 -4.45
C THR A 518 3.93 18.88 -4.95
N LYS A 519 4.89 19.45 -4.23
CA LYS A 519 5.70 20.58 -4.70
C LYS A 519 6.93 20.13 -5.49
N GLY A 520 7.13 18.83 -5.65
CA GLY A 520 8.29 18.20 -6.25
C GLY A 520 9.52 18.20 -5.36
N VAL A 521 9.37 18.40 -4.06
CA VAL A 521 10.50 18.46 -3.13
C VAL A 521 10.70 17.09 -2.47
N LEU A 522 11.96 16.66 -2.33
CA LEU A 522 12.31 15.44 -1.60
C LEU A 522 11.77 15.51 -0.18
N SER A 523 11.01 14.50 0.20
CA SER A 523 10.36 14.35 1.48
C SER A 523 10.43 12.90 1.93
N GLY A 524 10.07 12.64 3.18
CA GLY A 524 9.98 11.27 3.63
C GLY A 524 9.33 11.08 4.98
N LEU A 525 9.30 9.81 5.37
CA LEU A 525 8.84 9.32 6.67
C LEU A 525 9.95 8.52 7.32
N ALA A 526 10.31 8.87 8.55
CA ALA A 526 11.17 8.05 9.40
C ALA A 526 10.31 7.15 10.28
N TYR A 527 10.53 5.84 10.24
CA TYR A 527 9.83 4.80 11.01
C TYR A 527 10.74 4.10 12.00
#